data_AF-A0A838WNV1-F1
#
_entry.id   AF-A0A838WNV1-F1
#
_cell.length_a   1.000
_cell.length_b   1.000
_cell.length_c   1.000
_cell.angle_alpha   90.00
_cell.angle_beta   90.00
_cell.angle_gamma   90.00
#
_symmetry.space_group_name_H-M   'P 1'
#
loop_
_entity.id
_entity.type
_entity.pdbx_description
1 polymer ?
#
loop_
_entity_poly.entity_id
_entity_poly.type
_entity_poly.pdbx_seq_one_letter_code
_entity_poly.pdbx_strand_id
1 'polypeptide(L)'
;AASNDFETTPNTFTLGITASDAANNTSSPVNVTINVTDVDDTAPVVNANQTFSYAERQVANFQVGTVTATDAVGVTSFAIASGNDSGFFAISNSGVITLTAAGAAASAVSNDFETTPNTFTLGITKFPFSCPAYYKCL
;
A
#
# COMPACT_ATOMS: atom_id res chain seq x y z
N ALA A 1 -14.64 -14.97 -15.41
CA ALA A 1 -14.35 -16.36 -15.00
C ALA A 1 -13.84 -16.29 -13.56
N ALA A 2 -14.09 -17.32 -12.74
CA ALA A 2 -13.45 -17.38 -11.43
C ALA A 2 -11.94 -17.58 -11.61
N SER A 3 -11.16 -16.76 -10.92
CA SER A 3 -9.71 -16.70 -10.99
C SER A 3 -9.11 -17.38 -9.77
N ASN A 4 -7.88 -17.89 -9.88
CA ASN A 4 -7.12 -18.40 -8.73
C ASN A 4 -6.31 -17.30 -8.02
N ASP A 5 -6.49 -16.06 -8.44
CA ASP A 5 -5.93 -14.84 -7.87
C ASP A 5 -7.06 -14.18 -7.06
N PHE A 6 -6.90 -14.11 -5.73
CA PHE A 6 -7.95 -13.70 -4.80
C PHE A 6 -8.33 -12.22 -4.96
N GLU A 7 -7.38 -11.42 -5.40
CA GLU A 7 -7.50 -9.99 -5.63
C GLU A 7 -8.29 -9.73 -6.93
N THR A 8 -8.49 -10.77 -7.75
CA THR A 8 -9.33 -10.74 -8.94
C THR A 8 -10.64 -11.52 -8.75
N THR A 9 -11.77 -10.81 -8.78
CA THR A 9 -13.09 -11.45 -8.60
C THR A 9 -13.43 -12.44 -9.75
N PRO A 10 -14.21 -13.52 -9.51
CA PRO A 10 -14.62 -14.14 -8.23
C PRO A 10 -13.72 -15.30 -7.71
N ASN A 11 -13.72 -15.51 -6.38
CA ASN A 11 -12.85 -16.44 -5.63
C ASN A 11 -13.54 -17.75 -5.18
N THR A 12 -14.67 -18.08 -5.80
CA THR A 12 -15.47 -19.26 -5.46
C THR A 12 -15.85 -20.01 -6.73
N PHE A 13 -15.66 -21.32 -6.70
CA PHE A 13 -16.01 -22.23 -7.79
C PHE A 13 -17.08 -23.19 -7.33
N THR A 14 -18.07 -23.45 -8.19
CA THR A 14 -19.10 -24.48 -7.95
C THR A 14 -18.97 -25.53 -9.03
N LEU A 15 -18.65 -26.76 -8.63
CA LEU A 15 -18.46 -27.90 -9.52
C LEU A 15 -19.63 -28.87 -9.38
N GLY A 16 -20.31 -29.20 -10.48
CA GLY A 16 -21.32 -30.26 -10.50
C GLY A 16 -20.64 -31.62 -10.67
N ILE A 17 -20.69 -32.46 -9.64
CA ILE A 17 -20.02 -33.77 -9.61
C ILE A 17 -21.06 -34.88 -9.79
N THR A 18 -20.79 -35.82 -10.70
CA THR A 18 -21.53 -37.08 -10.84
C THR A 18 -20.61 -38.26 -10.49
N ALA A 19 -21.19 -39.36 -10.04
CA ALA A 19 -20.49 -40.62 -9.82
C ALA A 19 -21.09 -41.71 -10.73
N SER A 20 -20.25 -42.60 -11.25
CA SER A 20 -20.68 -43.74 -12.08
C SER A 20 -20.09 -45.05 -11.55
N ASP A 21 -20.81 -46.16 -11.74
CA ASP A 21 -20.36 -47.50 -11.34
C ASP A 21 -19.95 -48.39 -12.52
N ALA A 22 -19.45 -49.60 -12.24
CA ALA A 22 -19.02 -50.56 -13.26
C ALA A 22 -20.16 -51.12 -14.14
N ALA A 23 -21.42 -50.93 -13.72
CA ALA A 23 -22.61 -51.29 -14.49
C ALA A 23 -23.13 -50.12 -15.35
N ASN A 24 -22.40 -49.00 -15.41
CA ASN A 24 -22.74 -47.76 -16.11
C ASN A 24 -23.95 -47.00 -15.55
N ASN A 25 -24.32 -47.22 -14.28
CA ASN A 25 -25.27 -46.33 -13.62
C ASN A 25 -24.57 -45.00 -13.31
N THR A 26 -25.27 -43.87 -13.39
CA THR A 26 -24.73 -42.53 -13.06
C THR A 26 -25.66 -41.78 -12.12
N SER A 27 -25.10 -41.11 -11.12
CA SER A 27 -25.87 -40.29 -10.17
C SER A 27 -26.37 -38.99 -10.80
N SER A 28 -27.38 -38.37 -10.19
CA SER A 28 -27.64 -36.94 -10.42
C SER A 28 -26.42 -36.10 -9.99
N PRO A 29 -26.15 -34.96 -10.64
CA PRO A 29 -25.06 -34.08 -10.25
C PRO A 29 -25.32 -33.45 -8.88
N VAL A 30 -24.26 -33.37 -8.06
CA VAL A 30 -24.25 -32.66 -6.77
C VAL A 30 -23.20 -31.56 -6.82
N ASN A 31 -23.57 -30.37 -6.35
CA ASN A 31 -22.66 -29.24 -6.32
C ASN A 31 -21.65 -29.38 -5.18
N VAL A 32 -20.37 -29.23 -5.52
CA VAL A 32 -19.25 -29.08 -4.59
C VAL A 32 -18.71 -27.66 -4.74
N THR A 33 -18.62 -26.94 -3.63
CA THR A 33 -18.08 -25.57 -3.60
C THR A 33 -16.60 -25.60 -3.21
N ILE A 34 -15.76 -24.94 -4.00
CA ILE A 34 -14.35 -24.69 -3.70
C ILE A 34 -14.18 -23.20 -3.42
N ASN A 35 -13.66 -22.88 -2.23
CA ASN A 35 -13.36 -21.52 -1.81
C ASN A 35 -11.86 -21.28 -1.91
N VAL A 36 -11.44 -20.25 -2.64
CA VAL A 36 -10.06 -19.77 -2.61
C VAL A 36 -9.84 -19.00 -1.31
N THR A 37 -8.72 -19.25 -0.65
CA THR A 37 -8.26 -18.47 0.50
C THR A 37 -7.26 -17.43 0.03
N ASP A 38 -7.37 -16.24 0.62
CA ASP A 38 -6.45 -15.14 0.39
C ASP A 38 -5.01 -15.46 0.86
N VAL A 39 -4.04 -15.06 0.05
CA VAL A 39 -2.62 -14.94 0.40
C VAL A 39 -2.22 -13.52 0.02
N ASP A 40 -1.74 -12.74 0.98
CA ASP A 40 -1.18 -11.42 0.73
C ASP A 40 -0.03 -11.51 -0.28
N ASP A 41 -0.27 -11.22 -1.56
CA ASP A 41 0.72 -11.32 -2.64
C ASP A 41 0.80 -10.07 -3.52
N THR A 42 0.01 -9.05 -3.19
CA THR A 42 0.05 -7.74 -3.84
C THR A 42 0.76 -6.73 -2.96
N ALA A 43 1.60 -5.89 -3.56
CA ALA A 43 2.29 -4.85 -2.81
C ALA A 43 1.37 -3.63 -2.60
N PRO A 44 1.47 -2.95 -1.44
CA PRO A 44 0.78 -1.69 -1.23
C PRO A 44 1.16 -0.63 -2.26
N VAL A 45 0.17 0.15 -2.70
CA VAL A 45 0.33 1.21 -3.69
C VAL A 45 0.12 2.56 -3.03
N VAL A 46 1.13 3.43 -3.08
CA VAL A 46 0.98 4.83 -2.68
C VAL A 46 0.13 5.57 -3.72
N ASN A 47 -0.91 6.26 -3.28
CA ASN A 47 -1.79 6.99 -4.19
C ASN A 47 -0.99 8.08 -4.94
N ALA A 48 -1.14 8.13 -6.26
CA ALA A 48 -0.41 9.08 -7.09
C ALA A 48 -0.87 10.52 -6.88
N ASN A 49 0.01 11.48 -7.18
CA ASN A 49 -0.29 12.92 -7.25
C ASN A 49 -0.81 13.56 -5.95
N GLN A 50 -0.39 13.06 -4.79
CA GLN A 50 -0.69 13.67 -3.50
C GLN A 50 0.20 14.92 -3.30
N THR A 51 -0.43 16.06 -2.98
CA THR A 51 0.26 17.32 -2.71
C THR A 51 -0.23 17.92 -1.40
N PHE A 52 0.68 18.57 -0.66
CA PHE A 52 0.40 19.20 0.61
C PHE A 52 1.02 20.59 0.64
N SER A 53 0.39 21.51 1.36
CA SER A 53 0.90 22.85 1.62
C SER A 53 0.79 23.18 3.10
N TYR A 54 1.74 23.97 3.60
CA TYR A 54 1.71 24.52 4.96
C TYR A 54 2.18 25.97 4.92
N ALA A 55 1.70 26.78 5.86
CA ALA A 55 2.22 28.14 6.04
C ALA A 55 3.66 28.07 6.54
N GLU A 56 4.53 29.00 6.14
CA GLU A 56 5.90 29.08 6.67
C GLU A 56 5.97 29.27 8.20
N ARG A 57 7.19 29.25 8.76
CA ARG A 57 7.48 29.52 10.18
C ARG A 57 6.82 28.56 11.16
N GLN A 58 6.57 27.33 10.74
CA GLN A 58 6.03 26.30 11.62
C GLN A 58 7.12 25.73 12.53
N VAL A 59 6.68 25.22 13.66
CA VAL A 59 7.56 24.57 14.65
C VAL A 59 7.82 23.12 14.29
N ALA A 60 8.83 22.53 14.94
CA ALA A 60 9.06 21.09 14.84
C ALA A 60 7.81 20.31 15.26
N ASN A 61 7.60 19.16 14.63
CA ASN A 61 6.42 18.30 14.75
C ASN A 61 5.11 18.88 14.19
N PHE A 62 5.16 20.04 13.51
CA PHE A 62 4.02 20.52 12.75
C PHE A 62 3.66 19.51 11.66
N GLN A 63 2.37 19.15 11.59
CA GLN A 63 1.85 18.22 10.59
C GLN A 63 1.65 18.93 9.25
N VAL A 64 2.38 18.48 8.24
CA VAL A 64 2.26 18.99 6.86
C VAL A 64 1.09 18.32 6.14
N GLY A 65 0.89 17.03 6.36
CA GLY A 65 -0.15 16.24 5.69
C GLY A 65 -0.10 14.77 6.06
N THR A 66 -0.98 13.99 5.46
CA THR A 66 -1.04 12.54 5.66
C THR A 66 -1.08 11.84 4.30
N VAL A 67 -0.08 11.02 4.02
CA VAL A 67 0.00 10.20 2.82
C VAL A 67 -0.97 9.03 2.92
N THR A 68 -1.66 8.77 1.83
CA THR A 68 -2.56 7.62 1.68
C THR A 68 -1.97 6.60 0.71
N ALA A 69 -2.23 5.34 1.00
CA ALA A 69 -1.87 4.18 0.18
C ALA A 69 -2.98 3.13 0.31
N THR A 70 -3.08 2.26 -0.68
CA THR A 70 -4.06 1.16 -0.74
C THR A 70 -3.34 -0.17 -0.79
N ASP A 71 -3.94 -1.17 -0.16
CA ASP A 71 -3.47 -2.55 -0.16
C ASP A 71 -4.66 -3.47 0.13
N ALA A 72 -4.59 -4.73 -0.33
CA ALA A 72 -5.66 -5.70 -0.12
C ALA A 72 -5.81 -6.10 1.36
N VAL A 73 -4.69 -6.18 2.10
CA VAL A 73 -4.64 -6.65 3.49
C VAL A 73 -4.30 -5.53 4.47
N GLY A 74 -3.78 -4.41 3.96
CA GLY A 74 -3.68 -3.14 4.66
C GLY A 74 -2.26 -2.57 4.73
N VAL A 75 -2.17 -1.26 5.01
CA VAL A 75 -0.89 -0.55 5.02
C VAL A 75 -0.35 -0.41 6.45
N THR A 76 0.79 -1.06 6.70
CA THR A 76 1.46 -1.13 8.03
C THR A 76 2.53 -0.06 8.32
N SER A 77 3.12 0.58 7.30
CA SER A 77 4.24 1.51 7.49
C SER A 77 4.46 2.37 6.24
N PHE A 78 5.10 3.53 6.42
CA PHE A 78 5.55 4.43 5.36
C PHE A 78 6.99 4.88 5.63
N ALA A 79 7.73 5.21 4.57
CA ALA A 79 9.08 5.79 4.65
C ALA A 79 9.29 6.83 3.55
N ILE A 80 10.11 7.85 3.82
CA ILE A 80 10.56 8.78 2.78
C ILE A 80 11.76 8.12 2.07
N ALA A 81 11.59 7.82 0.79
CA ALA A 81 12.58 7.19 -0.08
C ALA A 81 13.58 8.19 -0.68
N SER A 82 13.14 9.41 -0.96
CA SER A 82 13.93 10.43 -1.65
C SER A 82 13.40 11.85 -1.44
N GLY A 83 14.20 12.86 -1.80
CA GLY A 83 13.79 14.27 -1.74
C GLY A 83 13.86 14.90 -0.34
N ASN A 84 14.40 14.17 0.64
CA ASN A 84 14.52 14.60 2.03
C ASN A 84 15.96 14.44 2.55
N ASP A 85 16.96 14.66 1.68
CA ASP A 85 18.38 14.47 2.01
C ASP A 85 18.85 15.39 3.14
N SER A 86 18.19 16.55 3.28
CA SER A 86 18.44 17.51 4.38
C SER A 86 17.71 17.14 5.67
N GLY A 87 16.88 16.08 5.67
CA GLY A 87 16.15 15.62 6.85
C GLY A 87 15.13 16.62 7.40
N PHE A 88 14.54 17.46 6.54
CA PHE A 88 13.57 18.48 6.95
C PHE A 88 12.21 17.91 7.31
N PHE A 89 11.87 16.76 6.75
CA PHE A 89 10.61 16.07 6.97
C PHE A 89 10.81 14.73 7.64
N ALA A 90 9.83 14.29 8.41
CA ALA A 90 9.73 12.93 8.92
C ALA A 90 8.34 12.37 8.57
N ILE A 91 8.24 11.04 8.42
CA ILE A 91 6.97 10.35 8.20
C ILE A 91 6.79 9.26 9.26
N SER A 92 5.57 9.14 9.78
CA SER A 92 5.19 8.07 10.71
C SER A 92 4.67 6.83 9.96
N ASN A 93 4.52 5.71 10.68
CA ASN A 93 3.94 4.48 10.12
C ASN A 93 2.47 4.63 9.66
N SER A 94 1.77 5.68 10.10
CA SER A 94 0.42 6.02 9.64
C SER A 94 0.41 7.02 8.48
N GLY A 95 1.57 7.36 7.91
CA GLY A 95 1.68 8.24 6.75
C GLY A 95 1.68 9.74 7.08
N VAL A 96 1.65 10.11 8.37
CA VAL A 96 1.69 11.53 8.78
C VAL A 96 3.07 12.12 8.54
N ILE A 97 3.16 13.14 7.69
CA ILE A 97 4.35 13.93 7.43
C ILE A 97 4.44 15.09 8.42
N THR A 98 5.60 15.27 9.03
CA THR A 98 5.89 16.34 9.99
C THR A 98 7.20 17.06 9.67
N LEU A 99 7.32 18.31 10.14
CA LEU A 99 8.60 19.02 10.15
C LEU A 99 9.50 18.49 11.25
N THR A 100 10.76 18.25 10.93
CA THR A 100 11.80 17.94 11.92
C THR A 100 12.29 19.22 12.60
N ALA A 101 13.10 19.08 13.65
CA ALA A 101 13.81 20.21 14.24
C ALA A 101 14.73 20.91 13.22
N ALA A 102 15.36 20.16 12.31
CA ALA A 102 16.18 20.73 11.24
C ALA A 102 15.34 21.52 10.22
N GLY A 103 14.18 20.98 9.81
CA GLY A 103 13.26 21.67 8.91
C GLY A 103 12.64 22.93 9.52
N ALA A 104 12.29 22.89 10.81
CA ALA A 104 11.76 24.05 11.51
C ALA A 104 12.81 25.17 11.69
N ALA A 105 14.07 24.81 11.92
CA ALA A 105 15.19 25.75 12.07
C ALA A 105 15.77 26.24 10.74
N ALA A 106 15.37 25.66 9.61
CA ALA A 106 15.87 26.04 8.29
C ALA A 106 15.23 27.36 7.82
N SER A 107 15.97 28.46 7.96
CA SER A 107 15.58 29.79 7.47
C SER A 107 15.71 29.98 5.95
N ALA A 108 16.11 28.96 5.18
CA ALA A 108 16.48 29.17 3.77
C ALA A 108 16.04 28.07 2.78
N VAL A 109 15.16 27.15 3.17
CA VAL A 109 14.72 26.12 2.21
C VAL A 109 13.32 25.56 2.50
N SER A 110 12.98 25.07 3.69
CA SER A 110 11.64 24.48 3.91
C SER A 110 10.63 25.40 4.59
N ASN A 111 11.04 26.34 5.42
CA ASN A 111 10.13 27.00 6.37
C ASN A 111 10.16 28.54 6.30
N ASP A 112 10.68 29.10 5.21
CA ASP A 112 10.75 30.52 4.89
C ASP A 112 10.43 30.68 3.39
N PHE A 113 9.26 31.23 3.07
CA PHE A 113 8.70 31.20 1.72
C PHE A 113 9.49 32.10 0.75
N GLU A 114 10.12 33.14 1.28
CA GLU A 114 10.93 34.11 0.55
C GLU A 114 12.29 33.56 0.12
N THR A 115 12.62 32.33 0.52
CA THR A 115 13.87 31.64 0.17
C THR A 115 13.61 30.44 -0.75
N THR A 116 14.35 30.34 -1.84
CA THR A 116 14.22 29.22 -2.78
C THR A 116 15.17 28.07 -2.41
N PRO A 117 14.76 26.80 -2.62
CA PRO A 117 13.46 26.32 -3.12
C PRO A 117 12.36 26.19 -2.05
N ASN A 118 11.16 26.74 -2.30
CA ASN A 118 9.96 26.63 -1.44
C ASN A 118 9.05 25.44 -1.79
N THR A 119 9.51 24.55 -2.65
CA THR A 119 8.78 23.37 -3.13
C THR A 119 9.64 22.13 -2.95
N PHE A 120 9.07 21.07 -2.38
CA PHE A 120 9.74 19.79 -2.14
C PHE A 120 8.96 18.67 -2.83
N THR A 121 9.69 17.75 -3.45
CA THR A 121 9.12 16.51 -3.99
C THR A 121 9.70 15.34 -3.21
N LEU A 122 8.86 14.73 -2.37
CA LEU A 122 9.24 13.57 -1.57
C LEU A 122 8.84 12.28 -2.30
N GLY A 123 9.82 11.44 -2.62
CA GLY A 123 9.52 10.06 -3.03
C GLY A 123 9.18 9.27 -1.77
N ILE A 124 7.98 8.72 -1.67
CA ILE A 124 7.56 7.89 -0.53
C ILE A 124 7.66 6.42 -0.95
N THR A 125 8.31 5.60 -0.14
CA THR A 125 8.42 4.15 -0.32
C THR A 125 7.86 3.42 0.88
N LYS A 126 7.61 2.12 0.70
CA LYS A 126 7.23 1.21 1.75
C LYS A 126 8.20 0.02 1.75
N PHE A 127 8.47 -0.52 2.94
CA PHE A 127 9.17 -1.79 3.07
C PHE A 127 8.41 -2.91 2.34
N PRO A 128 9.09 -3.65 1.44
CA PRO A 128 8.45 -4.71 0.71
C PRO A 128 8.04 -5.86 1.63
N PHE A 129 6.96 -6.48 1.21
CA PHE A 129 6.44 -7.77 1.63
C PHE A 129 7.54 -8.80 1.98
N SER A 130 7.32 -9.59 3.04
CA SER A 130 8.08 -10.81 3.29
C SER A 130 7.42 -11.97 2.55
N CYS A 131 7.83 -12.22 1.30
CA CYS A 131 7.34 -13.35 0.49
C CYS A 131 7.69 -14.68 1.20
N PRO A 132 6.70 -15.47 1.67
CA PRO A 132 6.98 -16.83 2.11
C PRO A 132 7.57 -17.61 0.93
N ALA A 133 8.59 -18.43 1.18
CA ALA A 133 9.45 -19.05 0.16
C ALA A 133 8.75 -19.89 -0.93
N TYR A 134 7.43 -20.05 -0.88
CA TYR A 134 6.64 -20.92 -1.75
C TYR A 134 5.81 -20.20 -2.82
N TYR A 135 5.65 -18.87 -2.78
CA TYR A 135 4.88 -18.13 -3.77
C TYR A 135 5.79 -17.25 -4.64
N LYS A 136 5.63 -17.33 -5.97
CA LYS A 136 6.24 -16.34 -6.87
C LYS A 136 5.41 -15.07 -6.78
N CYS A 137 5.93 -14.09 -6.06
CA CYS A 137 5.49 -12.71 -6.14
C CYS A 137 5.59 -12.26 -7.63
N LEU A 138 4.46 -11.97 -8.29
CA LEU A 138 4.38 -11.52 -9.69
C LEU A 138 4.68 -10.02 -9.81
#